data_AF-A0A7J9WR02-F1
#
_entry.id   AF-A0A7J9WR02-F1
#
_cell.length_a   1.000
_cell.length_b   1.000
_cell.length_c   1.000
_cell.angle_alpha   90.00
_cell.angle_beta   90.00
_cell.angle_gamma   90.00
#
_symmetry.space_group_name_H-M   'P 1'
#
loop_
_entity.id
_entity.type
_entity.pdbx_description
1 polymer ?
#
loop_
_entity_poly.entity_id
_entity_poly.type
_entity_poly.pdbx_seq_one_letter_code
_entity_poly.pdbx_strand_id
1 'polypeptide(L)'
;MPDPVKGRLERNAARSGEKPAALAVRLIDEGLRMADHPGVVFHDSSTHGRVASLTGGPDVAEVIRVLTGLESRGEDRVAETAAWLGIHPARVRVALAYYTEHRDEIDTQIQRREHEAEELRRRHEEQQALLG
;
A
#
# COMPACT_ATOMS: atom_id res chain seq x y z
N MET A 1 -24.24 16.25 5.10
CA MET A 1 -22.92 16.68 4.60
C MET A 1 -23.05 18.11 4.08
N PRO A 2 -22.20 19.07 4.51
CA PRO A 2 -22.26 20.45 4.02
C PRO A 2 -22.06 20.55 2.49
N ASP A 3 -22.73 21.50 1.83
CA ASP A 3 -22.66 21.71 0.37
C ASP A 3 -21.26 21.80 -0.24
N PRO A 4 -20.28 22.53 0.34
CA PRO A 4 -18.92 22.54 -0.22
C PRO A 4 -18.23 21.18 -0.17
N VAL A 5 -18.54 20.35 0.83
CA VAL A 5 -18.02 18.98 0.95
C VAL A 5 -18.70 18.07 -0.07
N LYS A 6 -20.02 18.21 -0.23
CA LYS A 6 -20.79 17.47 -1.24
C LYS A 6 -20.27 17.71 -2.65
N GLY A 7 -20.09 18.98 -3.03
CA GLY A 7 -19.57 19.32 -4.35
C GLY A 7 -18.14 18.81 -4.59
N ARG A 8 -17.29 18.81 -3.55
CA ARG A 8 -15.95 18.19 -3.64
C ARG A 8 -16.04 16.67 -3.82
N LEU A 9 -16.92 16.00 -3.10
CA LEU A 9 -17.12 14.55 -3.21
C LEU A 9 -17.57 14.16 -4.63
N GLU A 10 -18.58 14.83 -5.18
CA GLU A 10 -19.10 14.56 -6.53
C GLU A 10 -18.01 14.73 -7.60
N ARG A 11 -17.18 15.78 -7.50
CA ARG A 11 -16.06 15.99 -8.43
C ARG A 11 -14.98 14.91 -8.33
N ASN A 12 -14.68 14.43 -7.12
CA ASN A 12 -13.70 13.36 -6.96
C ASN A 12 -14.24 12.03 -7.48
N ALA A 13 -15.52 11.72 -7.20
CA ALA A 13 -16.19 10.51 -7.67
C ALA A 13 -16.23 10.45 -9.21
N ALA A 14 -16.54 11.58 -9.86
CA ALA A 14 -16.50 11.68 -11.32
C ALA A 14 -15.10 11.43 -11.89
N ARG A 15 -14.03 11.86 -11.20
CA ARG A 15 -12.64 11.63 -11.64
C ARG A 15 -12.18 10.19 -11.44
N SER A 16 -12.61 9.53 -10.36
CA SER A 16 -12.25 8.13 -10.09
C SER A 16 -13.18 7.11 -10.74
N GLY A 17 -14.27 7.55 -11.39
CA GLY A 17 -15.28 6.66 -11.96
C GLY A 17 -16.17 5.97 -10.93
N GLU A 18 -16.12 6.41 -9.66
CA GLU A 18 -16.90 5.85 -8.56
C GLU A 18 -18.26 6.53 -8.43
N LYS A 19 -19.22 5.83 -7.81
CA LYS A 19 -20.45 6.47 -7.32
C LYS A 19 -20.11 7.36 -6.12
N PRO A 20 -20.67 8.59 -5.98
CA PRO A 20 -20.37 9.46 -4.85
C PRO A 20 -20.56 8.82 -3.47
N ALA A 21 -21.59 7.98 -3.31
CA ALA A 21 -21.83 7.24 -2.08
C ALA A 21 -20.73 6.21 -1.77
N ALA A 22 -20.23 5.49 -2.78
CA ALA A 22 -19.15 4.53 -2.61
C ALA A 22 -17.84 5.23 -2.22
N LEU A 23 -17.52 6.35 -2.89
CA LEU A 23 -16.38 7.18 -2.53
C LEU A 23 -16.49 7.72 -1.10
N ALA A 24 -17.67 8.17 -0.66
CA ALA A 24 -17.87 8.63 0.71
C ALA A 24 -17.59 7.55 1.75
N VAL A 25 -18.14 6.34 1.55
CA VAL A 25 -17.90 5.21 2.45
C VAL A 25 -16.41 4.90 2.54
N ARG A 26 -15.73 4.82 1.40
CA ARG A 26 -14.29 4.55 1.34
C ARG A 26 -13.47 5.63 2.03
N LEU A 27 -13.74 6.91 1.78
CA LEU A 27 -13.02 8.02 2.43
C LEU A 27 -13.25 8.06 3.95
N ILE A 28 -14.42 7.64 4.43
CA ILE A 28 -14.71 7.52 5.86
C ILE A 28 -13.90 6.37 6.46
N ASP A 29 -13.94 5.19 5.85
CA ASP A 29 -13.18 4.01 6.30
C ASP A 29 -11.67 4.30 6.32
N GLU A 30 -11.12 4.83 5.23
CA GLU A 30 -9.70 5.26 5.16
C GLU A 30 -9.37 6.31 6.22
N GLY A 31 -10.25 7.28 6.45
CA GLY A 31 -10.07 8.31 7.47
C GLY A 31 -10.04 7.77 8.90
N LEU A 32 -10.89 6.78 9.20
CA LEU A 32 -10.88 6.09 10.49
C LEU A 32 -9.59 5.29 10.68
N ARG A 33 -9.18 4.53 9.67
CA ARG A 33 -7.91 3.77 9.70
C ARG A 33 -6.69 4.66 9.87
N MET A 34 -6.66 5.83 9.22
CA MET A 34 -5.60 6.82 9.42
C MET A 34 -5.60 7.42 10.83
N ALA A 35 -6.76 7.52 11.47
CA ALA A 35 -6.87 7.96 12.86
C ALA A 35 -6.38 6.89 13.84
N ASP A 36 -6.69 5.62 13.57
CA ASP A 36 -6.26 4.47 14.36
C ASP A 36 -4.76 4.16 14.20
N HIS A 37 -4.21 4.42 13.00
CA HIS A 37 -2.81 4.18 12.66
C HIS A 37 -2.08 5.46 12.19
N PRO A 38 -1.71 6.37 13.13
CA PRO A 38 -0.97 7.56 12.79
C PRO A 38 0.33 7.25 12.02
N GLY A 39 0.49 7.89 10.87
CA GLY A 39 1.62 7.68 9.97
C GLY A 39 1.30 6.81 8.75
N VAL A 40 0.14 6.14 8.72
CA VAL A 40 -0.42 5.52 7.51
C VAL A 40 -1.23 6.55 6.73
N VAL A 41 -1.12 6.51 5.41
CA VAL A 41 -1.88 7.32 4.45
C VAL A 41 -2.33 6.44 3.29
N PHE A 42 -3.38 6.88 2.58
CA PHE A 42 -3.88 6.20 1.39
C PHE A 42 -3.66 7.05 0.14
N HIS A 43 -3.16 6.43 -0.93
CA HIS A 43 -3.00 7.07 -2.24
C HIS A 43 -3.42 6.15 -3.37
N ASP A 44 -3.63 6.75 -4.55
CA ASP A 44 -3.92 6.01 -5.77
C ASP A 44 -2.59 5.62 -6.44
N SER A 45 -2.52 4.39 -6.90
CA SER A 45 -1.43 3.80 -7.68
C SER A 45 -2.00 3.32 -9.00
N SER A 46 -1.36 3.69 -10.12
CA SER A 46 -1.76 3.23 -11.45
C SER A 46 -1.68 1.71 -11.60
N THR A 47 -0.81 1.06 -10.82
CA THR A 47 -0.55 -0.38 -10.90
C THR A 47 -1.30 -1.13 -9.82
N HIS A 48 -1.34 -0.60 -8.59
CA HIS A 48 -1.85 -1.32 -7.42
C HIS A 48 -3.20 -0.80 -6.92
N GLY A 49 -3.85 0.12 -7.64
CA GLY A 49 -5.13 0.70 -7.25
C GLY A 49 -5.00 1.57 -6.01
N ARG A 50 -5.92 1.45 -5.06
CA ARG A 50 -5.85 2.19 -3.79
C ARG A 50 -4.89 1.47 -2.84
N VAL A 51 -3.90 2.19 -2.31
CA VAL A 51 -2.80 1.60 -1.52
C VAL A 51 -2.65 2.30 -0.17
N ALA A 52 -2.39 1.51 0.88
CA ALA A 52 -1.98 1.99 2.19
C ALA A 52 -0.44 2.09 2.28
N SER A 53 0.07 3.24 2.69
CA SER A 53 1.49 3.56 2.67
C SER A 53 1.91 4.37 3.88
N LEU A 54 3.20 4.34 4.20
CA LEU A 54 3.77 5.20 5.23
C LEU A 54 3.87 6.64 4.70
N THR A 55 3.54 7.61 5.53
CA THR A 55 3.58 9.04 5.17
C THR A 55 4.97 9.44 4.65
N GLY A 56 5.09 9.80 3.38
CA GLY A 56 6.37 10.12 2.75
C GLY A 56 7.36 8.96 2.78
N GLY A 57 6.91 7.74 2.50
CA GLY A 57 7.74 6.55 2.42
C GLY A 57 7.04 5.38 1.72
N PRO A 58 7.52 4.15 1.91
CA PRO A 58 7.07 2.99 1.14
C PRO A 58 5.66 2.55 1.51
N ASP A 59 5.09 1.72 0.64
CA ASP A 59 3.81 1.06 0.86
C ASP A 59 3.90 0.06 2.01
N VAL A 60 2.82 -0.12 2.77
CA VAL A 60 2.80 -1.09 3.88
C VAL A 60 3.09 -2.51 3.35
N ALA A 61 2.49 -2.90 2.22
CA ALA A 61 2.75 -4.18 1.58
C ALA A 61 4.22 -4.37 1.16
N GLU A 62 4.93 -3.31 0.78
CA GLU A 62 6.37 -3.39 0.50
C GLU A 62 7.17 -3.62 1.78
N VAL A 63 6.85 -2.88 2.85
CA VAL A 63 7.51 -3.06 4.15
C VAL A 63 7.35 -4.49 4.66
N ILE A 64 6.13 -5.02 4.62
CA ILE A 64 5.82 -6.37 5.10
C ILE A 64 6.51 -7.43 4.24
N ARG A 65 6.49 -7.29 2.90
CA ARG A 65 7.17 -8.22 2.00
C ARG A 65 8.68 -8.31 2.30
N VAL A 66 9.34 -7.17 2.48
CA VAL A 66 10.77 -7.14 2.85
C VAL A 66 10.95 -7.84 4.20
N LEU A 67 10.17 -7.45 5.20
CA LEU A 67 10.27 -7.98 6.55
C LEU A 67 10.09 -9.51 6.60
N THR A 68 9.15 -10.06 5.84
CA THR A 68 8.89 -11.52 5.80
C THR A 68 9.95 -12.30 5.01
N GLY A 69 10.71 -11.63 4.14
CA GLY A 69 11.81 -12.24 3.39
C GLY A 69 13.13 -12.33 4.14
N LEU A 70 13.22 -11.80 5.37
CA LEU A 70 14.46 -11.79 6.16
C LEU A 70 14.53 -12.98 7.14
N GLU A 71 15.73 -13.56 7.26
CA GLU A 71 16.02 -14.65 8.19
C GLU A 71 16.17 -14.20 9.66
N SER A 72 16.59 -12.95 9.89
CA SER A 72 16.70 -12.33 11.22
C SER A 72 15.37 -12.35 11.95
N ARG A 73 15.34 -12.15 13.28
CA ARG A 73 14.11 -12.24 14.09
C ARG A 73 13.98 -11.08 15.07
N GLY A 74 12.76 -10.87 15.59
CA GLY A 74 12.50 -9.85 16.60
C GLY A 74 12.93 -8.46 16.15
N GLU A 75 13.61 -7.73 17.04
CA GLU A 75 14.07 -6.37 16.76
C GLU A 75 15.17 -6.30 15.69
N ASP A 76 15.99 -7.35 15.54
CA ASP A 76 17.02 -7.39 14.48
C ASP A 76 16.36 -7.36 13.10
N ARG A 77 15.24 -8.09 12.95
CA ARG A 77 14.44 -8.07 11.71
C ARG A 77 13.88 -6.68 11.42
N VAL A 78 13.42 -5.98 12.46
CA VAL A 78 12.91 -4.60 12.31
C VAL A 78 14.02 -3.66 11.86
N ALA A 79 15.20 -3.76 12.49
CA ALA A 79 16.36 -2.94 12.16
C ALA A 79 16.88 -3.21 10.73
N GLU A 80 16.95 -4.48 10.34
CA GLU A 80 17.39 -4.88 9.01
C GLU A 80 16.39 -4.46 7.92
N THR A 81 15.08 -4.62 8.15
CA THR A 81 14.03 -4.11 7.25
C THR A 81 14.17 -2.60 7.06
N ALA A 82 14.36 -1.87 8.17
CA ALA A 82 14.52 -0.42 8.17
C ALA A 82 15.75 0.01 7.36
N ALA A 83 16.88 -0.68 7.55
CA ALA A 83 18.11 -0.44 6.80
C ALA A 83 17.92 -0.72 5.30
N TRP A 84 17.27 -1.83 4.93
CA TRP A 84 17.01 -2.20 3.54
C TRP A 84 16.16 -1.15 2.81
N LEU A 85 15.13 -0.62 3.48
CA LEU A 85 14.21 0.38 2.94
C LEU A 85 14.70 1.83 3.08
N GLY A 86 15.82 2.06 3.78
CA GLY A 86 16.30 3.41 4.08
C GLY A 86 15.33 4.23 4.94
N ILE A 87 14.58 3.59 5.85
CA ILE A 87 13.62 4.25 6.75
C ILE A 87 14.01 4.06 8.22
N HIS A 88 13.42 4.86 9.11
CA HIS A 88 13.63 4.69 10.55
C HIS A 88 12.89 3.44 11.08
N PRO A 89 13.45 2.65 12.03
CA PRO A 89 12.81 1.43 12.57
C PRO A 89 11.39 1.65 13.13
N ALA A 90 11.12 2.83 13.71
CA ALA A 90 9.77 3.17 14.18
C ALA A 90 8.72 3.13 13.05
N ARG A 91 9.10 3.44 11.81
CA ARG A 91 8.20 3.39 10.65
C ARG A 91 7.86 1.96 10.23
N VAL A 92 8.80 1.02 10.39
CA VAL A 92 8.55 -0.41 10.22
C VAL A 92 7.52 -0.89 11.25
N ARG A 93 7.61 -0.41 12.50
CA ARG A 93 6.62 -0.73 13.55
C ARG A 93 5.23 -0.19 13.24
N VAL A 94 5.12 1.00 12.64
CA VAL A 94 3.82 1.54 12.16
C VAL A 94 3.23 0.63 11.09
N ALA A 95 4.03 0.17 10.12
CA ALA A 95 3.57 -0.77 9.10
C ALA A 95 3.13 -2.12 9.70
N LEU A 96 3.87 -2.63 10.68
CA LEU A 96 3.51 -3.86 11.41
C LEU A 96 2.18 -3.71 12.17
N ALA A 97 1.96 -2.58 12.85
CA ALA A 97 0.71 -2.34 13.57
C ALA A 97 -0.48 -2.34 12.60
N TYR A 98 -0.40 -1.59 11.51
CA TYR A 98 -1.45 -1.58 10.48
C TYR A 98 -1.67 -2.98 9.88
N TYR A 99 -0.59 -3.70 9.57
CA TYR A 99 -0.66 -5.05 9.05
C TYR A 99 -1.35 -6.03 10.00
N THR A 100 -1.17 -5.89 11.32
CA THR A 100 -1.81 -6.81 12.27
C THR A 100 -3.34 -6.70 12.27
N GLU A 101 -3.88 -5.54 11.96
CA GLU A 101 -5.33 -5.29 11.90
C GLU A 101 -5.92 -5.47 10.49
N HIS A 102 -5.10 -5.29 9.45
CA HIS A 102 -5.51 -5.34 8.03
C HIS A 102 -4.76 -6.40 7.23
N ARG A 103 -4.46 -7.54 7.85
CA ARG A 103 -3.64 -8.63 7.29
C ARG A 103 -4.10 -9.07 5.90
N ASP A 104 -5.37 -9.45 5.77
CA ASP A 104 -5.91 -10.04 4.53
C ASP A 104 -5.79 -9.09 3.34
N GLU A 105 -6.02 -7.79 3.57
CA GLU A 105 -5.85 -6.75 2.56
C GLU A 105 -4.40 -6.66 2.09
N ILE A 106 -3.46 -6.59 3.04
CA ILE A 106 -2.04 -6.44 2.74
C ILE A 106 -1.47 -7.70 2.10
N ASP A 107 -1.82 -8.89 2.58
CA ASP A 107 -1.40 -10.17 2.00
C ASP A 107 -1.90 -10.27 0.55
N THR A 108 -3.15 -9.87 0.28
CA THR A 108 -3.70 -9.81 -1.09
C THR A 108 -2.90 -8.84 -1.97
N GLN A 109 -2.52 -7.68 -1.44
CA GLN A 109 -1.69 -6.73 -2.18
C GLN A 109 -0.29 -7.28 -2.49
N ILE A 110 0.33 -8.00 -1.54
CA ILE A 110 1.64 -8.63 -1.72
C ILE A 110 1.55 -9.68 -2.83
N GLN A 111 0.60 -10.61 -2.74
CA GLN A 111 0.41 -11.68 -3.75
C GLN A 111 0.18 -11.11 -5.15
N ARG A 112 -0.66 -10.08 -5.28
CA ARG A 112 -0.91 -9.42 -6.56
C ARG A 112 0.38 -8.82 -7.13
N ARG A 113 1.18 -8.14 -6.29
CA ARG A 113 2.46 -7.55 -6.70
C ARG A 113 3.47 -8.60 -7.15
N GLU A 114 3.52 -9.74 -6.47
CA GLU A 114 4.39 -10.87 -6.84
C GLU A 114 4.00 -11.44 -8.20
N HIS A 115 2.70 -11.68 -8.42
CA HIS A 115 2.19 -12.14 -9.71
C HIS A 115 2.49 -11.14 -10.84
N GLU A 116 2.27 -9.85 -10.61
CA GLU A 116 2.59 -8.80 -11.58
C GLU A 116 4.10 -8.75 -11.91
N ALA A 117 4.96 -8.93 -10.92
CA ALA A 117 6.41 -8.97 -11.11
C ALA A 117 6.86 -10.20 -11.91
N GLU A 118 6.25 -11.36 -11.69
CA GLU A 118 6.50 -12.58 -12.47
C GLU A 118 6.09 -12.43 -13.94
N GLU A 119 4.90 -11.89 -14.21
CA GLU A 119 4.42 -11.61 -15.57
C GLU A 119 5.31 -10.60 -16.29
N LEU A 120 5.84 -9.60 -15.59
CA LEU A 120 6.77 -8.64 -16.16
C LEU A 120 8.10 -9.31 -16.52
N ARG A 121 8.64 -10.17 -15.63
CA ARG A 121 9.88 -10.93 -15.89
C ARG A 121 9.73 -11.84 -17.11
N ARG A 122 8.67 -12.63 -17.18
CA ARG A 122 8.39 -13.51 -18.35
C ARG A 122 8.34 -12.73 -19.65
N ARG A 123 7.60 -11.62 -19.70
CA ARG A 123 7.53 -10.77 -20.89
C ARG A 123 8.88 -10.20 -21.28
N HIS A 124 9.69 -9.79 -20.32
CA HIS A 124 11.03 -9.27 -20.59
C HIS A 124 11.97 -10.35 -21.13
N GLU A 125 11.90 -11.57 -20.60
CA GLU A 125 12.65 -12.73 -21.10
C GLU A 125 12.24 -13.10 -22.54
N GLU A 126 10.95 -13.14 -22.85
CA GLU A 126 10.42 -13.39 -24.20
C GLU A 126 10.86 -12.30 -25.18
N GLN A 127 10.82 -11.02 -24.77
CA GLN A 127 11.29 -9.90 -25.57
C GLN A 127 12.79 -9.99 -25.85
N GLN A 128 13.60 -10.34 -24.85
CA GLN A 128 15.04 -10.52 -25.04
C GLN A 128 15.34 -11.69 -25.98
N ALA A 129 14.61 -12.80 -25.87
CA ALA A 129 14.76 -13.95 -26.75
C ALA A 129 14.39 -13.65 -28.22
N LEU A 130 13.50 -12.67 -28.47
CA LEU A 130 13.17 -12.21 -29.82
C LEU A 130 14.17 -11.20 -30.40
N LEU A 131 14.98 -10.56 -29.55
CA LEU A 131 15.97 -9.55 -29.93
C LEU A 131 17.40 -10.10 -30.04
N GLY A 132 17.65 -11.33 -29.58
CA GLY A 132 18.92 -12.05 -29.70
C GLY A 132 18.91 -13.07 -30.83
#